data_AF-A0A2E6J8Z0-F1
#
_entry.id   AF-A0A2E6J8Z0-F1
#
_cell.length_a   1.000
_cell.length_b   1.000
_cell.length_c   1.000
_cell.angle_alpha   90.00
_cell.angle_beta   90.00
_cell.angle_gamma   90.00
#
_symmetry.space_group_name_H-M   'P 1'
#
loop_
_entity.id
_entity.type
_entity.pdbx_description
1 polymer ?
#
loop_
_entity_poly.entity_id
_entity_poly.type
_entity_poly.pdbx_seq_one_letter_code
_entity_poly.pdbx_strand_id
1 'polypeptide(L)'
;MWSKLTTLKVLLASTVAASCLVALVACSSSEETAAPAAPAAAPATAPAAAPAAAPAPAAPAAAPQRAPQEKAPAPVAVAAPVTSAPVASVDSGTCYVVGEVSTDCPPRSPHLWTSPPEIPGENWCYWCYDGPTPTKWYESPMSYQLVKAGKLPPLEERVPAVADRNIVQGPSNIGEYGGSYHNLNSFYSGEWIQGECAWRDANGVDWHPLVCKSYDLSEDGKTYIMKLRPGLRWSDGTALTMESVRFAWEDMIMNKELNKTLSVEYRDPVTDNDVIFKIVDDWTFTLTYDTPVYNLFELRSGKSSWCAKGSTPFYCPDYLKQFHPKHADAASLQKAIEDANLEDWSQLIGQKTNKISNPDMPCMSFVCTKIKEDNYMMQE
;
A
#
# COMPACT_ATOMS: atom_id res chain seq x y z
N MET A 1 -34.88 50.38 16.10
CA MET A 1 -35.42 51.61 15.47
C MET A 1 -34.51 51.90 14.28
N TRP A 2 -34.86 51.94 13.00
CA TRP A 2 -36.06 51.89 12.15
C TRP A 2 -35.57 51.26 10.82
N SER A 3 -36.17 50.19 10.28
CA SER A 3 -37.33 50.15 9.36
C SER A 3 -37.07 50.55 7.88
N LYS A 4 -36.92 49.51 7.05
CA LYS A 4 -37.67 49.15 5.82
C LYS A 4 -37.46 49.85 4.45
N LEU A 5 -37.73 49.00 3.44
CA LEU A 5 -38.04 49.17 2.00
C LEU A 5 -36.82 49.08 1.06
N THR A 6 -36.79 48.27 -0.01
CA THR A 6 -37.85 48.01 -1.02
C THR A 6 -37.55 46.74 -1.86
N THR A 7 -38.63 46.12 -2.36
CA THR A 7 -38.81 45.00 -3.31
C THR A 7 -38.19 45.22 -4.70
N LEU A 8 -37.63 44.18 -5.36
CA LEU A 8 -37.94 43.82 -6.77
C LEU A 8 -37.32 42.46 -7.20
N LYS A 9 -38.16 41.56 -7.76
CA LYS A 9 -37.76 40.36 -8.52
C LYS A 9 -37.41 40.76 -9.95
N VAL A 10 -36.33 40.22 -10.51
CA VAL A 10 -36.08 40.20 -11.96
C VAL A 10 -35.59 38.80 -12.36
N LEU A 11 -36.44 38.08 -13.11
CA LEU A 11 -36.04 37.03 -14.04
C LEU A 11 -35.29 37.69 -15.20
N LEU A 12 -34.20 37.11 -15.69
CA LEU A 12 -33.88 37.17 -17.12
C LEU A 12 -33.13 35.91 -17.55
N ALA A 13 -33.71 35.25 -18.55
CA ALA A 13 -33.13 34.15 -19.30
C ALA A 13 -32.12 34.68 -20.33
N SER A 14 -31.09 33.90 -20.63
CA SER A 14 -30.20 34.09 -21.77
C SER A 14 -30.21 32.84 -22.65
N THR A 15 -30.85 32.99 -23.81
CA THR A 15 -30.74 32.19 -25.04
C THR A 15 -29.34 32.30 -25.65
N VAL A 16 -28.84 31.29 -26.38
CA VAL A 16 -28.60 31.21 -27.86
C VAL A 16 -27.54 30.09 -28.03
N ALA A 17 -27.49 29.16 -28.99
CA ALA A 17 -28.35 28.72 -30.09
C ALA A 17 -27.88 27.32 -30.52
N ALA A 18 -28.80 26.46 -30.96
CA ALA A 18 -28.48 25.28 -31.77
C ALA A 18 -29.41 25.30 -32.99
N SER A 19 -28.81 25.55 -34.15
CA SER A 19 -29.47 25.51 -35.45
C SER A 19 -29.12 24.18 -36.13
N CYS A 20 -30.14 23.42 -36.54
CA CYS A 20 -30.34 22.87 -37.88
C CYS A 20 -31.37 21.71 -37.89
N LEU A 21 -32.58 22.01 -38.39
CA LEU A 21 -33.54 21.10 -39.04
C LEU A 21 -33.25 21.16 -40.55
N VAL A 22 -33.41 20.12 -41.39
CA VAL A 22 -34.67 19.59 -41.98
C VAL A 22 -34.28 18.34 -42.83
N ALA A 23 -34.85 17.15 -42.58
CA ALA A 23 -35.85 16.38 -43.39
C ALA A 23 -35.47 16.02 -44.85
N LEU A 24 -35.85 14.93 -45.53
CA LEU A 24 -36.51 13.61 -45.34
C LEU A 24 -36.44 12.91 -46.74
N VAL A 25 -36.99 11.68 -46.88
CA VAL A 25 -37.36 10.91 -48.12
C VAL A 25 -36.29 9.89 -48.58
N ALA A 26 -36.56 8.61 -48.92
CA ALA A 26 -37.66 7.66 -48.71
C ALA A 26 -37.24 6.25 -49.23
N CYS A 27 -37.88 5.20 -48.71
CA CYS A 27 -38.17 3.87 -49.31
C CYS A 27 -36.97 3.01 -49.80
N SER A 28 -36.78 1.73 -49.43
CA SER A 28 -37.74 0.62 -49.57
C SER A 28 -37.07 -0.71 -49.14
N SER A 29 -37.89 -1.66 -48.62
CA SER A 29 -37.79 -3.14 -48.62
C SER A 29 -36.50 -3.81 -48.11
N SER A 30 -36.51 -4.89 -47.33
CA SER A 30 -37.55 -5.76 -46.74
C SER A 30 -36.81 -6.76 -45.84
N GLU A 31 -37.48 -7.21 -44.79
CA GLU A 31 -37.09 -8.28 -43.86
C GLU A 31 -36.74 -9.61 -44.56
N GLU A 32 -35.84 -10.42 -43.99
CA GLU A 32 -36.19 -11.58 -43.15
C GLU A 32 -34.98 -12.53 -42.92
N THR A 33 -35.00 -13.14 -41.73
CA THR A 33 -34.07 -14.06 -41.06
C THR A 33 -33.69 -15.36 -41.80
N ALA A 34 -32.44 -15.85 -41.60
CA ALA A 34 -32.12 -17.28 -41.45
C ALA A 34 -30.70 -17.54 -40.90
N ALA A 35 -30.58 -18.56 -40.04
CA ALA A 35 -29.36 -19.08 -39.41
C ALA A 35 -28.34 -19.70 -40.41
N PRO A 36 -27.05 -19.89 -40.05
CA PRO A 36 -26.05 -20.32 -41.01
C PRO A 36 -26.06 -21.84 -41.24
N ALA A 37 -26.12 -22.25 -42.50
CA ALA A 37 -25.77 -23.59 -42.96
C ALA A 37 -24.34 -23.57 -43.53
N ALA A 38 -23.55 -24.59 -43.18
CA ALA A 38 -22.20 -24.82 -43.69
C ALA A 38 -22.19 -25.04 -45.21
N PRO A 39 -21.17 -24.56 -45.96
CA PRO A 39 -20.95 -25.00 -47.32
C PRO A 39 -19.86 -26.07 -47.42
N ALA A 40 -20.15 -27.03 -48.30
CA ALA A 40 -19.30 -28.13 -48.71
C ALA A 40 -18.13 -27.67 -49.62
N ALA A 41 -17.15 -28.56 -49.72
CA ALA A 41 -15.86 -28.39 -50.39
C ALA A 41 -15.91 -28.46 -51.93
N ALA A 42 -14.98 -27.73 -52.57
CA ALA A 42 -14.35 -28.02 -53.87
C ALA A 42 -13.09 -27.12 -54.04
N PRO A 43 -12.17 -27.38 -54.99
CA PRO A 43 -11.37 -28.57 -55.22
C PRO A 43 -9.85 -28.30 -54.99
N ALA A 44 -9.05 -29.36 -54.96
CA ALA A 44 -7.61 -29.31 -54.72
C ALA A 44 -6.81 -28.60 -55.83
N THR A 45 -5.99 -27.63 -55.44
CA THR A 45 -4.91 -27.04 -56.25
C THR A 45 -3.55 -27.40 -55.66
N ALA A 46 -2.59 -27.63 -56.57
CA ALA A 46 -1.22 -28.10 -56.32
C ALA A 46 -0.42 -27.22 -55.32
N PRO A 47 0.60 -27.77 -54.64
CA PRO A 47 1.26 -27.09 -53.53
C PRO A 47 2.07 -25.89 -54.01
N ALA A 48 1.83 -24.73 -53.38
CA ALA A 48 2.66 -23.55 -53.52
C ALA A 48 4.06 -23.82 -52.91
N ALA A 49 5.09 -23.39 -53.62
CA ALA A 49 6.48 -23.47 -53.19
C ALA A 49 6.71 -22.73 -51.87
N ALA A 50 7.55 -23.30 -51.00
CA ALA A 50 7.92 -22.74 -49.71
C ALA A 50 8.51 -21.32 -49.86
N PRO A 51 8.17 -20.37 -48.97
CA PRO A 51 8.85 -19.08 -48.94
C PRO A 51 10.32 -19.29 -48.56
N ALA A 52 11.22 -18.58 -49.25
CA ALA A 52 12.64 -18.61 -49.01
C ALA A 52 12.99 -18.25 -47.55
N ALA A 53 13.92 -19.00 -46.98
CA ALA A 53 14.42 -18.78 -45.62
C ALA A 53 14.93 -17.35 -45.44
N ALA A 54 14.58 -16.74 -44.31
CA ALA A 54 15.17 -15.48 -43.86
C ALA A 54 16.69 -15.62 -43.76
N PRO A 55 17.47 -14.57 -44.10
CA PRO A 55 18.92 -14.62 -43.99
C PRO A 55 19.33 -14.79 -42.52
N ALA A 56 20.37 -15.61 -42.29
CA ALA A 56 20.94 -15.84 -40.97
C ALA A 56 21.39 -14.52 -40.32
N PRO A 57 21.29 -14.39 -38.97
CA PRO A 57 21.79 -13.22 -38.28
C PRO A 57 23.30 -13.09 -38.50
N ALA A 58 23.76 -11.88 -38.81
CA ALA A 58 25.18 -11.58 -38.96
C ALA A 58 25.94 -11.90 -37.66
N ALA A 59 27.13 -12.47 -37.79
CA ALA A 59 28.04 -12.69 -36.67
C ALA A 59 28.29 -11.37 -35.91
N PRO A 60 28.42 -11.38 -34.58
CA PRO A 60 28.66 -10.17 -33.82
C PRO A 60 29.98 -9.53 -34.27
N ALA A 61 29.93 -8.23 -34.54
CA ALA A 61 31.13 -7.45 -34.82
C ALA A 61 32.10 -7.56 -33.64
N ALA A 62 33.39 -7.76 -33.94
CA ALA A 62 34.45 -7.78 -32.94
C ALA A 62 34.40 -6.50 -32.09
N ALA A 63 34.52 -6.67 -30.76
CA ALA A 63 34.55 -5.57 -29.83
C ALA A 63 35.66 -4.57 -30.23
N PRO A 64 35.40 -3.25 -30.21
CA PRO A 64 36.44 -2.27 -30.45
C PRO A 64 37.53 -2.43 -29.39
N GLN A 65 38.79 -2.53 -29.83
CA GLN A 65 39.93 -2.57 -28.92
C GLN A 65 39.94 -1.29 -28.08
N ARG A 66 39.93 -1.46 -26.77
CA ARG A 66 39.99 -0.38 -25.79
C ARG A 66 41.31 0.38 -26.00
N ALA A 67 41.22 1.67 -26.32
CA ALA A 67 42.39 2.56 -26.28
C ALA A 67 43.03 2.50 -24.88
N PRO A 68 44.38 2.60 -24.77
CA PRO A 68 45.04 2.59 -23.48
C PRO A 68 44.48 3.73 -22.61
N GLN A 69 43.95 3.38 -21.45
CA GLN A 69 43.46 4.36 -20.48
C GLN A 69 44.62 5.28 -20.08
N GLU A 70 44.48 6.57 -20.38
CA GLU A 70 45.25 7.61 -19.68
C GLU A 70 45.03 7.44 -18.17
N LYS A 71 46.13 7.48 -17.40
CA LYS A 71 46.10 7.39 -15.94
C LYS A 71 45.07 8.38 -15.40
N ALA A 72 44.07 7.86 -14.70
CA ALA A 72 43.14 8.68 -13.94
C ALA A 72 43.93 9.65 -13.04
N PRO A 73 43.54 10.94 -12.96
CA PRO A 73 44.13 11.84 -11.98
C PRO A 73 43.89 11.28 -10.58
N ALA A 74 44.87 11.49 -9.70
CA ALA A 74 44.82 11.02 -8.32
C ALA A 74 43.50 11.43 -7.65
N PRO A 75 42.92 10.57 -6.80
CA PRO A 75 41.65 10.87 -6.14
C PRO A 75 41.78 12.19 -5.37
N VAL A 76 40.93 13.14 -5.72
CA VAL A 76 40.74 14.34 -4.92
C VAL A 76 40.27 13.86 -3.55
N ALA A 77 40.96 14.31 -2.50
CA ALA A 77 40.65 13.95 -1.13
C ALA A 77 39.14 14.06 -0.91
N VAL A 78 38.51 12.92 -0.58
CA VAL A 78 37.12 12.86 -0.15
C VAL A 78 37.03 13.82 1.03
N ALA A 79 36.20 14.85 0.91
CA ALA A 79 35.90 15.74 2.01
C ALA A 79 35.51 14.85 3.21
N ALA A 80 36.08 15.16 4.39
CA ALA A 80 35.77 14.45 5.63
C ALA A 80 34.26 14.24 5.75
N PRO A 81 33.80 13.11 6.33
CA PRO A 81 32.38 12.89 6.56
C PRO A 81 31.83 14.16 7.19
N VAL A 82 30.77 14.70 6.60
CA VAL A 82 30.03 15.81 7.20
C VAL A 82 29.48 15.23 8.48
N THR A 83 30.22 15.37 9.58
CA THR A 83 29.67 15.23 10.91
C THR A 83 28.57 16.27 10.93
N SER A 84 27.32 15.82 10.85
CA SER A 84 26.19 16.67 11.19
C SER A 84 26.56 17.34 12.49
N ALA A 85 26.71 18.67 12.46
CA ALA A 85 26.86 19.43 13.69
C ALA A 85 25.76 18.92 14.63
N PRO A 86 26.06 18.63 15.91
CA PRO A 86 25.01 18.25 16.84
C PRO A 86 23.95 19.35 16.73
N VAL A 87 22.73 18.95 16.37
CA VAL A 87 21.60 19.85 16.45
C VAL A 87 21.70 20.43 17.85
N ALA A 88 21.90 21.75 17.94
CA ALA A 88 22.07 22.43 19.21
C ALA A 88 21.00 21.89 20.13
N SER A 89 21.42 21.29 21.25
CA SER A 89 20.53 20.62 22.19
C SER A 89 19.35 21.54 22.43
N VAL A 90 18.18 21.17 21.90
CA VAL A 90 16.94 21.79 22.32
C VAL A 90 16.97 21.64 23.84
N ASP A 91 16.94 22.77 24.55
CA ASP A 91 17.15 22.82 26.01
C ASP A 91 16.54 21.60 26.69
N SER A 92 17.27 21.02 27.64
CA SER A 92 16.99 19.74 28.33
C SER A 92 15.58 19.51 28.91
N GLY A 93 14.62 20.42 28.68
CA GLY A 93 13.21 20.31 29.05
C GLY A 93 12.20 20.72 27.97
N THR A 94 12.55 20.86 26.68
CA THR A 94 11.55 21.16 25.64
C THR A 94 11.42 20.10 24.54
N CYS A 95 10.23 20.02 23.95
CA CYS A 95 9.82 19.04 22.94
C CYS A 95 8.73 19.61 22.05
N TYR A 96 8.62 19.09 20.84
CA TYR A 96 7.58 19.51 19.89
C TYR A 96 6.29 18.70 20.09
N VAL A 97 5.17 19.40 20.29
CA VAL A 97 3.82 18.85 20.40
C VAL A 97 2.94 19.60 19.41
N VAL A 98 2.48 18.94 18.34
CA VAL A 98 1.54 19.50 17.35
C VAL A 98 1.97 20.90 16.84
N GLY A 99 3.22 21.02 16.37
CA GLY A 99 3.74 22.29 15.83
C GLY A 99 4.14 23.34 16.86
N GLU A 100 3.89 23.12 18.15
CA GLU A 100 4.27 24.02 19.24
C GLU A 100 5.42 23.43 20.08
N VAL A 101 6.25 24.32 20.63
CA VAL A 101 7.29 23.94 21.59
C VAL A 101 6.68 23.89 23.00
N SER A 102 6.71 22.71 23.62
CA SER A 102 6.25 22.46 24.99
C SER A 102 7.42 22.31 25.95
N THR A 103 7.24 22.72 27.20
CA THR A 103 8.16 22.46 28.34
C THR A 103 7.75 21.24 29.18
N ASP A 104 6.57 20.68 28.91
CA ASP A 104 6.05 19.46 29.55
C ASP A 104 6.31 18.28 28.62
N CYS A 105 7.47 17.65 28.79
CA CYS A 105 7.95 16.62 27.88
C CYS A 105 7.94 15.24 28.53
N PRO A 106 7.70 14.17 27.74
CA PRO A 106 7.83 12.82 28.26
C PRO A 106 9.27 12.56 28.72
N PRO A 107 9.47 11.62 29.64
CA PRO A 107 10.81 11.13 29.93
C PRO A 107 11.45 10.62 28.64
N ARG A 108 12.63 11.15 28.29
CA ARG A 108 13.41 10.61 27.17
C ARG A 108 13.91 9.21 27.54
N SER A 109 14.11 8.36 26.53
CA SER A 109 14.79 7.10 26.75
C SER A 109 16.21 7.40 27.25
N PRO A 110 16.61 6.92 28.43
CA PRO A 110 17.98 7.05 28.93
C PRO A 110 18.90 6.01 28.28
N HIS A 111 18.34 5.10 27.47
CA HIS A 111 19.10 4.05 26.82
C HIS A 111 19.98 4.68 25.76
N LEU A 112 21.24 4.27 25.77
CA LEU A 112 22.20 4.55 24.72
C LEU A 112 22.44 3.23 23.99
N TRP A 113 22.32 3.26 22.67
CA TRP A 113 22.79 2.19 21.82
C TRP A 113 23.59 2.82 20.70
N THR A 114 24.78 2.27 20.49
CA THR A 114 25.70 2.72 19.46
C THR A 114 25.61 1.78 18.29
N SER A 115 25.30 2.33 17.11
CA SER A 115 25.27 1.53 15.89
C SER A 115 26.66 0.95 15.60
N PRO A 116 26.73 -0.33 15.16
CA PRO A 116 27.95 -0.84 14.55
C PRO A 116 28.41 0.09 13.42
N PRO A 117 29.73 0.22 13.20
CA PRO A 117 30.23 1.03 12.10
C PRO A 117 29.70 0.50 10.76
N GLU A 118 29.31 1.41 9.87
CA GLU A 118 28.95 1.03 8.51
C GLU A 118 30.16 0.42 7.79
N ILE A 119 29.97 -0.74 7.17
CA ILE A 119 31.00 -1.44 6.42
C ILE A 119 30.77 -1.18 4.93
N PRO A 120 31.73 -0.54 4.21
CA PRO A 120 31.57 -0.28 2.79
C PRO A 120 31.31 -1.56 1.98
N GLY A 121 30.21 -1.57 1.22
CA GLY A 121 29.78 -2.71 0.41
C GLY A 121 28.82 -3.67 1.11
N GLU A 122 28.54 -3.47 2.40
CA GLU A 122 27.53 -4.22 3.14
C GLU A 122 26.25 -3.38 3.32
N ASN A 123 25.10 -4.05 3.26
CA ASN A 123 23.82 -3.41 3.52
C ASN A 123 23.56 -3.37 5.02
N TRP A 124 22.94 -2.30 5.50
CA TRP A 124 22.52 -2.19 6.91
C TRP A 124 21.49 -3.28 7.25
N CYS A 125 21.65 -3.96 8.39
CA CYS A 125 20.62 -4.88 8.87
C CYS A 125 19.74 -4.21 9.93
N TYR A 126 18.51 -3.85 9.54
CA TYR A 126 17.56 -3.17 10.42
C TYR A 126 17.00 -4.08 11.51
N TRP A 127 16.98 -5.40 11.28
CA TRP A 127 16.27 -6.38 12.12
C TRP A 127 17.22 -7.36 12.83
N CYS A 128 18.52 -7.14 12.76
CA CYS A 128 19.54 -8.00 13.39
C CYS A 128 19.91 -7.57 14.82
N TYR A 129 19.02 -6.92 15.56
CA TYR A 129 19.30 -6.58 16.95
C TYR A 129 19.39 -7.87 17.78
N ASP A 130 20.58 -8.18 18.28
CA ASP A 130 20.89 -9.37 19.08
C ASP A 130 21.11 -9.07 20.57
N GLY A 131 20.91 -7.80 20.96
CA GLY A 131 21.04 -7.36 22.34
C GLY A 131 19.85 -7.74 23.24
N PRO A 132 19.92 -7.36 24.54
CA PRO A 132 18.84 -7.65 25.48
C PRO A 132 17.54 -6.93 25.11
N THR A 133 16.42 -7.62 25.20
CA THR A 133 15.10 -7.03 24.96
C THR A 133 14.83 -5.85 25.93
N PRO A 134 14.40 -4.67 25.43
CA PRO A 134 14.04 -3.55 26.27
C PRO A 134 12.89 -3.88 27.24
N THR A 135 13.08 -3.56 28.52
CA THR A 135 12.07 -3.75 29.57
C THR A 135 11.19 -2.52 29.81
N LYS A 136 11.57 -1.37 29.24
CA LYS A 136 10.84 -0.11 29.34
C LYS A 136 10.70 0.54 27.97
N TRP A 137 9.51 1.08 27.72
CA TRP A 137 9.13 1.64 26.44
C TRP A 137 8.75 3.12 26.60
N TYR A 138 8.93 3.85 25.50
CA TYR A 138 8.76 5.30 25.44
C TYR A 138 7.84 5.63 24.27
N GLU A 139 7.16 6.77 24.36
CA GLU A 139 6.24 7.25 23.33
C GLU A 139 6.59 8.69 22.94
N SER A 140 6.07 9.12 21.80
CA SER A 140 6.30 10.48 21.31
C SER A 140 5.72 11.53 22.28
N PRO A 141 6.30 12.75 22.34
CA PRO A 141 5.75 13.85 23.13
C PRO A 141 4.27 14.12 22.87
N MET A 142 3.83 14.02 21.61
CA MET A 142 2.43 14.15 21.24
C MET A 142 1.55 13.08 21.90
N SER A 143 1.96 11.80 21.83
CA SER A 143 1.20 10.70 22.42
C SER A 143 1.12 10.85 23.94
N TYR A 144 2.24 11.19 24.59
CA TYR A 144 2.30 11.46 26.02
C TYR A 144 1.30 12.54 26.46
N GLN A 145 1.23 13.65 25.73
CA GLN A 145 0.27 14.73 26.03
C GLN A 145 -1.18 14.26 25.88
N LEU A 146 -1.48 13.45 24.87
CA LEU A 146 -2.82 12.89 24.69
C LEU A 146 -3.19 11.91 25.81
N VAL A 147 -2.24 11.09 26.29
CA VAL A 147 -2.43 10.21 27.44
C VAL A 147 -2.70 11.01 28.70
N LYS A 148 -1.88 12.03 28.98
CA LYS A 148 -2.05 12.92 30.14
C LYS A 148 -3.40 13.64 30.12
N ALA A 149 -3.89 14.00 28.93
CA ALA A 149 -5.20 14.61 28.73
C ALA A 149 -6.37 13.62 28.77
N GLY A 150 -6.13 12.31 28.94
CA GLY A 150 -7.17 11.27 28.92
C GLY A 150 -7.79 11.05 27.54
N LYS A 151 -7.13 11.50 26.46
CA LYS A 151 -7.59 11.39 25.07
C LYS A 151 -7.00 10.19 24.33
N LEU A 152 -5.99 9.54 24.91
CA LEU A 152 -5.34 8.36 24.36
C LEU A 152 -5.06 7.36 25.50
N PRO A 153 -5.31 6.05 25.31
CA PRO A 153 -4.92 5.05 26.29
C PRO A 153 -3.40 5.03 26.52
N PRO A 154 -2.93 4.61 27.72
CA PRO A 154 -1.51 4.51 28.00
C PRO A 154 -0.80 3.55 27.02
N LEU A 155 0.49 3.78 26.78
CA LEU A 155 1.29 3.04 25.78
C LEU A 155 1.09 1.53 25.83
N GLU A 156 1.18 0.93 27.01
CA GLU A 156 1.10 -0.51 27.23
C GLU A 156 -0.25 -1.14 26.82
N GLU A 157 -1.32 -0.34 26.72
CA GLU A 157 -2.63 -0.80 26.23
C GLU A 157 -2.76 -0.71 24.70
N ARG A 158 -1.86 0.04 24.06
CA ARG A 158 -1.88 0.35 22.62
C ARG A 158 -0.98 -0.55 21.78
N VAL A 159 0.05 -1.12 22.38
CA VAL A 159 1.05 -1.94 21.68
C VAL A 159 0.98 -3.42 22.12
N PRO A 160 1.48 -4.37 21.31
CA PRO A 160 1.53 -5.78 21.68
C PRO A 160 2.30 -6.06 22.98
N ALA A 161 2.20 -7.28 23.50
CA ALA A 161 3.07 -7.75 24.57
C ALA A 161 4.55 -7.63 24.17
N VAL A 162 5.45 -7.44 25.15
CA VAL A 162 6.89 -7.22 24.90
C VAL A 162 7.51 -8.31 24.01
N ALA A 163 7.10 -9.58 24.19
CA ALA A 163 7.58 -10.71 23.39
C ALA A 163 7.18 -10.65 21.90
N ASP A 164 6.18 -9.84 21.56
CA ASP A 164 5.67 -9.66 20.21
C ASP A 164 5.97 -8.24 19.67
N ARG A 165 6.79 -7.43 20.35
CA ARG A 165 7.23 -6.14 19.83
C ARG A 165 8.43 -6.32 18.89
N ASN A 166 8.34 -5.72 17.71
CA ASN A 166 9.45 -5.66 16.79
C ASN A 166 10.50 -4.67 17.31
N ILE A 167 11.78 -5.05 17.23
CA ILE A 167 12.91 -4.21 17.58
C ILE A 167 13.68 -3.93 16.29
N VAL A 168 13.81 -2.66 15.95
CA VAL A 168 14.50 -2.19 14.76
C VAL A 168 15.68 -1.33 15.19
N GLN A 169 16.84 -1.57 14.62
CA GLN A 169 18.06 -0.79 14.87
C GLN A 169 18.37 0.11 13.68
N GLY A 170 18.52 1.41 13.94
CA GLY A 170 18.87 2.39 12.91
C GLY A 170 20.38 2.49 12.68
N PRO A 171 20.82 2.98 11.51
CA PRO A 171 22.24 3.18 11.20
C PRO A 171 22.91 4.27 12.06
N SER A 172 22.12 5.17 12.65
CA SER A 172 22.60 6.37 13.34
C SER A 172 22.18 6.42 14.80
N ASN A 173 22.52 5.36 15.56
CA ASN A 173 22.16 5.21 16.98
C ASN A 173 20.63 5.25 17.24
N ILE A 174 20.24 5.35 18.51
CA ILE A 174 18.83 5.54 18.89
C ILE A 174 18.36 6.93 18.46
N GLY A 175 17.28 6.98 17.67
CA GLY A 175 16.68 8.23 17.21
C GLY A 175 15.96 9.01 18.31
N GLU A 176 15.74 10.31 18.08
CA GLU A 176 14.93 11.17 18.94
C GLU A 176 13.52 11.35 18.38
N TYR A 177 12.51 11.41 19.24
CA TYR A 177 11.15 11.73 18.82
C TYR A 177 11.00 13.21 18.46
N GLY A 178 10.31 13.49 17.35
CA GLY A 178 9.85 14.83 16.99
C GLY A 178 10.24 15.25 15.57
N GLY A 179 9.99 16.51 15.26
CA GLY A 179 10.22 17.09 13.95
C GLY A 179 9.04 16.90 12.97
N SER A 180 9.16 17.55 11.81
CA SER A 180 8.23 17.42 10.68
C SER A 180 9.03 16.99 9.45
N TYR A 181 8.61 15.90 8.81
CA TYR A 181 9.19 15.45 7.55
C TYR A 181 8.44 16.12 6.39
N HIS A 182 9.01 17.19 5.84
CA HIS A 182 8.44 17.87 4.67
C HIS A 182 8.84 17.14 3.39
N ASN A 183 7.84 16.67 2.65
CA ASN A 183 8.02 16.06 1.34
C ASN A 183 7.22 16.87 0.30
N LEU A 184 7.78 17.00 -0.91
CA LEU A 184 7.14 17.66 -2.06
C LEU A 184 6.27 16.70 -2.89
N ASN A 185 6.26 15.40 -2.56
CA ASN A 185 5.44 14.38 -3.18
C ASN A 185 4.61 13.62 -2.14
N SER A 186 3.39 13.26 -2.54
CA SER A 186 2.41 12.54 -1.71
C SER A 186 2.52 11.02 -1.81
N PHE A 187 3.07 10.51 -2.91
CA PHE A 187 3.14 9.08 -3.19
C PHE A 187 4.19 8.38 -2.31
N TYR A 188 5.38 8.98 -2.12
CA TYR A 188 6.51 8.28 -1.49
C TYR A 188 6.58 8.34 0.02
N SER A 189 5.77 9.16 0.70
CA SER A 189 5.64 8.98 2.14
C SER A 189 4.85 7.69 2.35
N GLY A 190 3.57 7.66 1.99
CA GLY A 190 2.66 6.63 2.46
C GLY A 190 2.82 5.20 1.92
N GLU A 191 3.49 5.05 0.79
CA GLU A 191 3.69 3.74 0.15
C GLU A 191 4.70 2.84 0.85
N TRP A 192 5.59 3.41 1.66
CA TRP A 192 6.77 2.70 2.16
C TRP A 192 6.65 2.23 3.59
N ILE A 193 5.50 2.38 4.24
CA ILE A 193 5.29 1.89 5.61
C ILE A 193 3.83 1.44 5.72
N GLN A 194 3.48 0.40 4.97
CA GLN A 194 2.16 -0.23 5.04
C GLN A 194 2.20 -1.44 5.96
N GLY A 195 1.05 -1.76 6.58
CA GLY A 195 0.91 -2.98 7.36
C GLY A 195 0.94 -4.21 6.45
N GLU A 196 2.11 -4.83 6.35
CA GLU A 196 2.36 -6.06 5.58
C GLU A 196 2.68 -7.21 6.51
N CYS A 197 2.47 -8.46 6.07
CA CYS A 197 2.81 -9.62 6.92
C CYS A 197 4.32 -9.65 7.21
N ALA A 198 5.15 -9.33 6.22
CA ALA A 198 6.61 -9.33 6.30
C ALA A 198 7.18 -8.09 5.60
N TRP A 199 8.38 -7.68 6.01
CA TRP A 199 9.10 -6.53 5.49
C TRP A 199 10.49 -6.94 5.00
N ARG A 200 10.88 -6.46 3.82
CA ARG A 200 12.19 -6.75 3.23
C ARG A 200 13.28 -5.90 3.88
N ASP A 201 14.39 -6.52 4.26
CA ASP A 201 15.54 -5.79 4.79
C ASP A 201 16.28 -5.02 3.68
N ALA A 202 17.20 -4.14 4.07
CA ALA A 202 17.93 -3.30 3.12
C ALA A 202 18.87 -4.09 2.20
N ASN A 203 19.20 -5.35 2.54
CA ASN A 203 19.94 -6.22 1.63
C ASN A 203 19.11 -6.72 0.43
N GLY A 204 17.80 -6.53 0.47
CA GLY A 204 16.90 -6.98 -0.57
C GLY A 204 16.77 -8.50 -0.68
N VAL A 205 17.16 -9.28 0.32
CA VAL A 205 17.03 -10.74 0.29
C VAL A 205 16.22 -11.21 1.47
N ASP A 206 16.51 -10.68 2.66
CA ASP A 206 15.90 -11.15 3.87
C ASP A 206 14.54 -10.49 4.12
N TRP A 207 13.62 -11.28 4.66
CA TRP A 207 12.25 -10.89 4.97
C TRP A 207 11.96 -11.12 6.44
N HIS A 208 11.59 -10.06 7.13
CA HIS A 208 11.35 -10.06 8.57
C HIS A 208 9.85 -9.95 8.88
N PRO A 209 9.30 -10.73 9.83
CA PRO A 209 7.89 -10.63 10.19
C PRO A 209 7.50 -9.25 10.75
N LEU A 210 6.43 -8.65 10.20
CA LEU A 210 5.90 -7.35 10.59
C LEU A 210 4.51 -7.48 11.26
N VAL A 211 3.41 -7.39 10.50
CA VAL A 211 2.04 -7.61 11.02
C VAL A 211 1.83 -9.08 11.38
N CYS A 212 2.50 -9.97 10.66
CA CYS A 212 2.54 -11.38 11.00
C CYS A 212 3.70 -11.61 11.97
N LYS A 213 3.47 -12.49 12.95
CA LYS A 213 4.49 -12.95 13.90
C LYS A 213 5.51 -13.84 13.21
N SER A 214 5.05 -14.64 12.26
CA SER A 214 5.90 -15.48 11.43
C SER A 214 5.20 -15.81 10.12
N TYR A 215 5.99 -16.25 9.16
CA TYR A 215 5.52 -16.97 7.98
C TYR A 215 6.44 -18.17 7.77
N ASP A 216 5.92 -19.21 7.13
CA ASP A 216 6.66 -20.41 6.78
C ASP A 216 6.19 -20.90 5.41
N LEU A 217 6.99 -21.77 4.78
CA LEU A 217 6.66 -22.42 3.52
C LEU A 217 6.76 -23.93 3.74
N SER A 218 5.72 -24.67 3.35
CA SER A 218 5.74 -26.13 3.40
C SER A 218 6.94 -26.72 2.65
N GLU A 219 7.37 -27.93 3.04
CA GLU A 219 8.52 -28.60 2.43
C GLU A 219 8.40 -28.79 0.91
N ASP A 220 7.18 -28.92 0.40
CA ASP A 220 6.89 -29.04 -1.04
C ASP A 220 6.85 -27.68 -1.76
N GLY A 221 7.01 -26.58 -1.04
CA GLY A 221 7.03 -25.21 -1.57
C GLY A 221 5.65 -24.65 -1.95
N LYS A 222 4.55 -25.33 -1.61
CA LYS A 222 3.21 -24.99 -2.13
C LYS A 222 2.34 -24.18 -1.18
N THR A 223 2.55 -24.32 0.13
CA THR A 223 1.68 -23.72 1.14
C THR A 223 2.46 -22.74 1.99
N TYR A 224 2.12 -21.46 1.86
CA TYR A 224 2.53 -20.43 2.81
C TYR A 224 1.67 -20.53 4.06
N ILE A 225 2.30 -20.57 5.22
CA ILE A 225 1.67 -20.65 6.54
C ILE A 225 1.96 -19.36 7.26
N MET A 226 0.93 -18.53 7.45
CA MET A 226 1.06 -17.18 8.00
C MET A 226 0.48 -17.16 9.41
N LYS A 227 1.26 -16.68 10.38
CA LYS A 227 0.80 -16.49 11.77
C LYS A 227 0.66 -15.01 12.06
N LEU A 228 -0.56 -14.57 12.34
CA LEU A 228 -0.87 -13.19 12.70
C LEU A 228 -0.29 -12.85 14.08
N ARG A 229 0.22 -11.63 14.24
CA ARG A 229 0.79 -11.17 15.52
C ARG A 229 -0.31 -10.75 16.49
N PRO A 230 -0.34 -11.31 17.72
CA PRO A 230 -1.35 -10.95 18.70
C PRO A 230 -1.12 -9.55 19.26
N GLY A 231 -2.22 -8.90 19.69
CA GLY A 231 -2.17 -7.61 20.37
C GLY A 231 -1.95 -6.39 19.45
N LEU A 232 -1.98 -6.58 18.13
CA LEU A 232 -1.99 -5.46 17.18
C LEU A 232 -3.34 -4.75 17.20
N ARG A 233 -3.30 -3.43 16.97
CA ARG A 233 -4.46 -2.55 16.90
C ARG A 233 -4.36 -1.64 15.69
N TRP A 234 -5.49 -1.40 15.04
CA TRP A 234 -5.64 -0.37 14.01
C TRP A 234 -5.45 1.03 14.61
N SER A 235 -5.24 2.03 13.75
CA SER A 235 -5.04 3.42 14.16
C SER A 235 -6.20 4.04 14.95
N ASP A 236 -7.41 3.48 14.85
CA ASP A 236 -8.58 3.87 15.66
C ASP A 236 -8.68 3.14 17.01
N GLY A 237 -7.76 2.22 17.29
CA GLY A 237 -7.69 1.42 18.52
C GLY A 237 -8.41 0.08 18.45
N THR A 238 -9.18 -0.20 17.38
CA THR A 238 -9.83 -1.51 17.18
C THR A 238 -8.78 -2.61 17.05
N ALA A 239 -9.10 -3.81 17.53
CA ALA A 239 -8.15 -4.92 17.52
C ALA A 239 -7.98 -5.48 16.10
N LEU A 240 -6.73 -5.74 15.70
CA LEU A 240 -6.45 -6.51 14.49
C LEU A 240 -6.52 -7.99 14.86
N THR A 241 -7.50 -8.69 14.28
CA THR A 241 -7.78 -10.11 14.58
C THR A 241 -7.84 -10.92 13.29
N MET A 242 -8.04 -12.24 13.38
CA MET A 242 -8.26 -13.08 12.21
C MET A 242 -9.49 -12.66 11.39
N GLU A 243 -10.44 -11.93 11.96
CA GLU A 243 -11.56 -11.37 11.19
C GLU A 243 -11.09 -10.29 10.20
N SER A 244 -10.03 -9.55 10.51
CA SER A 244 -9.39 -8.62 9.57
C SER A 244 -8.78 -9.33 8.37
N VAL A 245 -8.27 -10.55 8.58
CA VAL A 245 -7.77 -11.42 7.51
C VAL A 245 -8.95 -12.01 6.73
N ARG A 246 -9.93 -12.58 7.43
CA ARG A 246 -11.13 -13.17 6.82
C ARG A 246 -11.83 -12.19 5.89
N PHE A 247 -12.15 -11.01 6.39
CA PHE A 247 -12.83 -9.98 5.61
C PHE A 247 -11.99 -9.56 4.39
N ALA A 248 -10.67 -9.42 4.55
CA ALA A 248 -9.81 -9.08 3.42
C ALA A 248 -9.77 -10.16 2.34
N TRP A 249 -9.72 -11.43 2.71
CA TRP A 249 -9.63 -12.51 1.75
C TRP A 249 -10.98 -12.91 1.16
N GLU A 250 -11.98 -13.17 2.00
CA GLU A 250 -13.27 -13.71 1.58
C GLU A 250 -14.18 -12.63 0.96
N ASP A 251 -14.26 -11.44 1.59
CA ASP A 251 -15.21 -10.40 1.17
C ASP A 251 -14.61 -9.41 0.17
N MET A 252 -13.28 -9.24 0.16
CA MET A 252 -12.60 -8.29 -0.74
C MET A 252 -11.85 -8.99 -1.88
N ILE A 253 -10.79 -9.76 -1.60
CA ILE A 253 -9.93 -10.35 -2.65
C ILE A 253 -10.66 -11.38 -3.50
N MET A 254 -11.33 -12.35 -2.86
CA MET A 254 -12.01 -13.47 -3.53
C MET A 254 -13.39 -13.10 -4.08
N ASN A 255 -13.86 -11.89 -3.81
CA ASN A 255 -15.15 -11.40 -4.29
C ASN A 255 -15.12 -11.14 -5.79
N LYS A 256 -15.89 -11.91 -6.56
CA LYS A 256 -15.90 -11.85 -8.03
C LYS A 256 -16.61 -10.63 -8.62
N GLU A 257 -17.41 -9.90 -7.83
CA GLU A 257 -17.95 -8.60 -8.25
C GLU A 257 -16.86 -7.54 -8.26
N LEU A 258 -15.98 -7.55 -7.24
CA LEU A 258 -14.83 -6.65 -7.15
C LEU A 258 -13.68 -7.10 -8.07
N ASN A 259 -13.38 -8.40 -8.08
CA ASN A 259 -12.20 -8.98 -8.71
C ASN A 259 -12.61 -10.12 -9.63
N LYS A 260 -12.91 -9.80 -10.91
CA LYS A 260 -13.19 -10.81 -11.95
C LYS A 260 -12.05 -11.82 -12.10
N THR A 261 -10.82 -11.36 -11.91
CA THR A 261 -9.59 -12.16 -11.91
C THR A 261 -8.73 -11.69 -10.76
N LEU A 262 -8.18 -12.63 -10.00
CA LEU A 262 -7.26 -12.29 -8.91
C LEU A 262 -5.95 -11.73 -9.47
N SER A 263 -5.30 -10.90 -8.65
CA SER A 263 -3.96 -10.42 -8.98
C SER A 263 -2.98 -11.58 -9.16
N VAL A 264 -1.92 -11.35 -9.94
CA VAL A 264 -1.00 -12.40 -10.40
C VAL A 264 -0.32 -13.13 -9.24
N GLU A 265 -0.07 -12.49 -8.10
CA GLU A 265 0.42 -13.10 -6.86
C GLU A 265 -0.47 -14.21 -6.32
N TYR A 266 -1.78 -14.05 -6.43
CA TYR A 266 -2.76 -14.96 -5.83
C TYR A 266 -3.32 -15.96 -6.84
N ARG A 267 -2.60 -16.16 -7.94
CA ARG A 267 -2.83 -17.23 -8.91
C ARG A 267 -1.59 -18.10 -8.99
N ASP A 268 -1.73 -19.38 -9.25
CA ASP A 268 -0.60 -20.27 -9.48
C ASP A 268 0.13 -19.88 -10.79
N PRO A 269 1.47 -19.82 -10.81
CA PRO A 269 2.21 -19.29 -11.96
C PRO A 269 2.23 -20.25 -13.17
N VAL A 270 1.85 -21.52 -12.98
CA VAL A 270 1.88 -22.56 -14.02
C VAL A 270 0.47 -22.89 -14.51
N THR A 271 -0.45 -23.10 -13.57
CA THR A 271 -1.82 -23.52 -13.85
C THR A 271 -2.79 -22.35 -13.98
N ASP A 272 -2.41 -21.15 -13.52
CA ASP A 272 -3.23 -19.94 -13.45
C ASP A 272 -4.46 -20.05 -12.52
N ASN A 273 -4.58 -21.14 -11.76
CA ASN A 273 -5.65 -21.34 -10.78
C ASN A 273 -5.51 -20.38 -9.60
N ASP A 274 -6.64 -19.91 -9.07
CA ASP A 274 -6.67 -19.06 -7.87
C ASP A 274 -6.07 -19.80 -6.66
N VAL A 275 -5.33 -19.07 -5.81
CA VAL A 275 -4.76 -19.59 -4.57
C VAL A 275 -5.85 -20.08 -3.61
N ILE A 276 -5.60 -21.18 -2.92
CA ILE A 276 -6.52 -21.69 -1.90
C ILE A 276 -6.21 -21.01 -0.57
N PHE A 277 -7.06 -20.06 -0.18
CA PHE A 277 -7.03 -19.42 1.14
C PHE A 277 -7.79 -20.26 2.18
N LYS A 278 -7.19 -20.44 3.37
CA LYS A 278 -7.86 -21.06 4.53
C LYS A 278 -7.44 -20.39 5.84
N ILE A 279 -8.39 -20.18 6.74
CA ILE A 279 -8.10 -19.91 8.15
C ILE A 279 -8.00 -21.26 8.85
N VAL A 280 -6.87 -21.48 9.51
CA VAL A 280 -6.56 -22.74 10.21
C VAL A 280 -6.99 -22.66 11.67
N ASP A 281 -6.72 -21.52 12.32
CA ASP A 281 -7.07 -21.25 13.71
C ASP A 281 -7.17 -19.73 13.96
N ASP A 282 -7.30 -19.33 15.23
CA ASP A 282 -7.47 -17.93 15.65
C ASP A 282 -6.30 -17.00 15.26
N TRP A 283 -5.13 -17.55 14.94
CA TRP A 283 -3.93 -16.77 14.59
C TRP A 283 -3.23 -17.28 13.33
N THR A 284 -3.68 -18.36 12.70
CA THR A 284 -3.02 -18.95 11.53
C THR A 284 -3.94 -18.98 10.32
N PHE A 285 -3.41 -18.53 9.18
CA PHE A 285 -4.04 -18.72 7.87
C PHE A 285 -3.01 -19.24 6.86
N THR A 286 -3.49 -19.85 5.77
CA THR A 286 -2.65 -20.45 4.75
C THR A 286 -3.05 -20.01 3.36
N LEU A 287 -2.06 -19.93 2.47
CA LEU A 287 -2.22 -19.73 1.04
C LEU A 287 -1.56 -20.92 0.32
N THR A 288 -2.36 -21.72 -0.38
CA THR A 288 -1.86 -22.92 -1.09
C THR A 288 -1.97 -22.77 -2.60
N TYR A 289 -0.86 -23.01 -3.29
CA TYR A 289 -0.74 -23.03 -4.74
C TYR A 289 -0.68 -24.47 -5.27
N ASP A 290 -0.94 -24.65 -6.56
CA ASP A 290 -0.91 -25.98 -7.19
C ASP A 290 0.53 -26.47 -7.42
N THR A 291 1.43 -25.52 -7.68
CA THR A 291 2.87 -25.73 -7.91
C THR A 291 3.71 -25.00 -6.84
N PRO A 292 4.99 -25.38 -6.66
CA PRO A 292 5.85 -24.70 -5.70
C PRO A 292 6.05 -23.22 -6.06
N VAL A 293 5.82 -22.32 -5.10
CA VAL A 293 5.97 -20.87 -5.23
C VAL A 293 6.90 -20.38 -4.11
N TYR A 294 8.09 -19.91 -4.47
CA TYR A 294 9.11 -19.44 -3.52
C TYR A 294 9.26 -17.92 -3.50
N ASN A 295 8.45 -17.19 -4.28
CA ASN A 295 8.64 -15.78 -4.57
C ASN A 295 7.42 -14.90 -4.27
N LEU A 296 6.53 -15.35 -3.38
CA LEU A 296 5.30 -14.63 -3.01
C LEU A 296 5.60 -13.19 -2.63
N PHE A 297 6.63 -12.95 -1.81
CA PHE A 297 6.95 -11.62 -1.33
C PHE A 297 7.80 -10.81 -2.32
N GLU A 298 8.62 -11.44 -3.16
CA GLU A 298 9.70 -10.79 -3.92
C GLU A 298 9.27 -10.25 -5.29
N LEU A 299 8.44 -11.00 -6.00
CA LEU A 299 8.25 -10.80 -7.45
C LEU A 299 6.81 -10.78 -7.91
N ARG A 300 5.87 -11.31 -7.11
CA ARG A 300 4.49 -11.44 -7.57
C ARG A 300 3.52 -10.44 -6.96
N SER A 301 3.84 -9.83 -5.82
CA SER A 301 2.93 -8.93 -5.06
C SER A 301 2.66 -7.54 -5.70
N GLY A 302 2.42 -7.45 -7.03
CA GLY A 302 1.86 -6.25 -7.67
C GLY A 302 2.46 -5.82 -9.02
N LYS A 303 1.63 -5.17 -9.85
CA LYS A 303 1.90 -4.73 -11.25
C LYS A 303 2.39 -3.29 -11.43
N SER A 304 2.77 -2.59 -10.38
CA SER A 304 3.31 -1.23 -10.48
C SER A 304 4.50 -1.07 -9.57
N SER A 305 5.29 -0.03 -9.81
CA SER A 305 6.51 0.35 -9.08
C SER A 305 6.32 0.68 -7.60
N TRP A 306 5.33 0.09 -6.92
CA TRP A 306 5.15 0.24 -5.50
C TRP A 306 6.00 -0.82 -4.81
N CYS A 307 6.97 -0.39 -4.01
CA CYS A 307 7.82 -1.28 -3.24
C CYS A 307 7.09 -2.01 -2.07
N ALA A 308 5.75 -2.10 -2.14
CA ALA A 308 4.84 -2.84 -1.25
C ALA A 308 4.87 -4.36 -1.54
N LYS A 309 6.09 -4.87 -1.61
CA LYS A 309 6.43 -6.29 -1.75
C LYS A 309 6.37 -6.88 -0.35
N GLY A 310 5.63 -7.97 -0.13
CA GLY A 310 5.35 -8.50 1.23
C GLY A 310 3.86 -8.47 1.62
N SER A 311 3.01 -7.90 0.76
CA SER A 311 1.61 -7.62 1.05
C SER A 311 0.72 -8.88 1.06
N THR A 312 0.26 -9.22 2.25
CA THR A 312 -1.02 -9.91 2.45
C THR A 312 -1.98 -8.86 3.00
N PRO A 313 -3.04 -8.47 2.27
CA PRO A 313 -3.86 -7.36 2.70
C PRO A 313 -4.64 -7.73 3.96
N PHE A 314 -4.76 -6.74 4.84
CA PHE A 314 -5.64 -6.74 6.00
C PHE A 314 -6.55 -5.54 5.88
N TYR A 315 -7.78 -5.69 6.35
CA TYR A 315 -8.76 -4.62 6.37
C TYR A 315 -9.39 -4.51 7.75
N CYS A 316 -9.75 -3.30 8.18
CA CYS A 316 -10.50 -3.11 9.42
C CYS A 316 -11.98 -3.45 9.16
N PRO A 317 -12.49 -4.59 9.65
CA PRO A 317 -13.85 -5.03 9.36
C PRO A 317 -14.88 -4.09 9.99
N ASP A 318 -14.62 -3.58 11.20
CA ASP A 318 -15.52 -2.68 11.92
C ASP A 318 -15.79 -1.39 11.13
N TYR A 319 -14.78 -0.92 10.38
CA TYR A 319 -14.94 0.22 9.48
C TYR A 319 -15.60 -0.16 8.15
N LEU A 320 -15.14 -1.23 7.48
CA LEU A 320 -15.51 -1.49 6.07
C LEU A 320 -16.80 -2.27 5.87
N LYS A 321 -17.26 -3.04 6.87
CA LYS A 321 -18.49 -3.84 6.76
C LYS A 321 -19.73 -2.99 6.44
N GLN A 322 -19.78 -1.74 6.90
CA GLN A 322 -20.88 -0.82 6.60
C GLN A 322 -20.97 -0.40 5.12
N PHE A 323 -19.93 -0.67 4.33
CA PHE A 323 -19.87 -0.35 2.89
C PHE A 323 -19.87 -1.60 2.01
N HIS A 324 -20.13 -2.79 2.57
CA HIS A 324 -20.12 -4.06 1.86
C HIS A 324 -21.52 -4.73 1.91
N PRO A 325 -22.12 -5.12 0.78
CA PRO A 325 -23.53 -5.56 0.72
C PRO A 325 -23.85 -6.82 1.53
N LYS A 326 -22.86 -7.70 1.77
CA LYS A 326 -23.03 -8.88 2.63
C LYS A 326 -23.25 -8.54 4.12
N HIS A 327 -22.81 -7.36 4.56
CA HIS A 327 -22.76 -7.00 5.99
C HIS A 327 -23.57 -5.74 6.32
N ALA A 328 -23.64 -4.79 5.39
CA ALA A 328 -24.34 -3.52 5.59
C ALA A 328 -25.86 -3.67 5.49
N ASP A 329 -26.58 -2.79 6.18
CA ASP A 329 -27.99 -2.56 5.90
C ASP A 329 -28.16 -1.96 4.49
N ALA A 330 -29.09 -2.50 3.70
CA ALA A 330 -29.26 -2.13 2.30
C ALA A 330 -29.65 -0.66 2.11
N ALA A 331 -30.50 -0.10 2.98
CA ALA A 331 -30.91 1.29 2.88
C ALA A 331 -29.75 2.24 3.23
N SER A 332 -28.97 1.89 4.26
CA SER A 332 -27.79 2.65 4.67
C SER A 332 -26.69 2.61 3.62
N LEU A 333 -26.47 1.45 3.00
CA LEU A 333 -25.51 1.29 1.90
C LEU A 333 -25.93 2.10 0.67
N GLN A 334 -27.20 2.00 0.26
CA GLN A 334 -27.73 2.76 -0.88
C GLN A 334 -27.58 4.26 -0.65
N LYS A 335 -27.92 4.73 0.55
CA LYS A 335 -27.74 6.13 0.92
C LYS A 335 -26.27 6.55 0.85
N ALA A 336 -25.34 5.72 1.33
CA ALA A 336 -23.90 6.03 1.27
C ALA A 336 -23.37 6.10 -0.17
N ILE A 337 -23.90 5.29 -1.09
CA ILE A 337 -23.60 5.34 -2.52
C ILE A 337 -24.09 6.66 -3.13
N GLU A 338 -25.35 7.04 -2.85
CA GLU A 338 -25.96 8.28 -3.31
C GLU A 338 -25.25 9.53 -2.77
N ASP A 339 -25.00 9.57 -1.45
CA ASP A 339 -24.31 10.67 -0.77
C ASP A 339 -22.88 10.86 -1.32
N ALA A 340 -22.23 9.78 -1.77
CA ALA A 340 -20.91 9.81 -2.41
C ALA A 340 -20.96 10.11 -3.92
N ASN A 341 -22.16 10.19 -4.52
CA ASN A 341 -22.38 10.32 -5.96
C ASN A 341 -21.64 9.24 -6.78
N LEU A 342 -21.80 7.98 -6.37
CA LEU A 342 -21.21 6.80 -7.01
C LEU A 342 -22.30 5.93 -7.63
N GLU A 343 -21.93 5.11 -8.60
CA GLU A 343 -22.89 4.26 -9.32
C GLU A 343 -23.28 3.02 -8.51
N ASP A 344 -22.34 2.44 -7.77
CA ASP A 344 -22.55 1.21 -7.03
C ASP A 344 -21.64 1.08 -5.80
N TRP A 345 -21.87 -0.01 -5.06
CA TRP A 345 -21.12 -0.32 -3.84
C TRP A 345 -19.64 -0.62 -4.12
N SER A 346 -19.28 -1.11 -5.32
CA SER A 346 -17.91 -1.43 -5.69
C SER A 346 -17.06 -0.17 -5.81
N GLN A 347 -17.64 0.90 -6.38
CA GLN A 347 -17.02 2.22 -6.41
C GLN A 347 -16.91 2.80 -4.99
N LEU A 348 -17.95 2.63 -4.16
CA LEU A 348 -17.95 3.11 -2.78
C LEU A 348 -16.86 2.44 -1.95
N ILE A 349 -16.80 1.10 -1.92
CA ILE A 349 -15.78 0.38 -1.16
C ILE A 349 -14.38 0.69 -1.70
N GLY A 350 -14.21 0.88 -3.01
CA GLY A 350 -12.95 1.34 -3.62
C GLY A 350 -12.52 2.73 -3.11
N GLN A 351 -13.46 3.67 -3.01
CA GLN A 351 -13.21 4.99 -2.41
C GLN A 351 -12.87 4.87 -0.92
N LYS A 352 -13.62 4.05 -0.16
CA LYS A 352 -13.42 3.87 1.29
C LYS A 352 -12.16 3.09 1.65
N THR A 353 -11.60 2.33 0.73
CA THR A 353 -10.32 1.63 0.91
C THR A 353 -9.11 2.41 0.39
N ASN A 354 -9.33 3.61 -0.17
CA ASN A 354 -8.25 4.43 -0.71
C ASN A 354 -7.42 5.07 0.42
N LYS A 355 -6.19 4.58 0.59
CA LYS A 355 -5.27 5.01 1.67
C LYS A 355 -4.78 6.45 1.53
N ILE A 356 -4.90 7.05 0.35
CA ILE A 356 -4.41 8.40 0.07
C ILE A 356 -5.51 9.43 0.30
N SER A 357 -6.72 9.14 -0.19
CA SER A 357 -7.82 10.11 -0.16
C SER A 357 -8.81 9.92 0.98
N ASN A 358 -8.79 8.78 1.67
CA ASN A 358 -9.69 8.50 2.80
C ASN A 358 -8.96 8.58 4.16
N PRO A 359 -8.96 9.75 4.83
CA PRO A 359 -8.31 9.92 6.13
C PRO A 359 -9.04 9.20 7.28
N ASP A 360 -10.28 8.75 7.05
CA ASP A 360 -11.09 8.08 8.08
C ASP A 360 -10.86 6.57 8.12
N MET A 361 -10.19 5.99 7.12
CA MET A 361 -9.92 4.55 7.08
C MET A 361 -8.89 4.16 8.15
N PRO A 362 -9.23 3.28 9.09
CA PRO A 362 -8.24 2.75 10.03
C PRO A 362 -7.13 2.02 9.26
N CYS A 363 -5.88 2.27 9.65
CA CYS A 363 -4.72 1.70 8.96
C CYS A 363 -3.62 1.24 9.93
N MET A 364 -2.71 0.44 9.38
CA MET A 364 -1.50 -0.08 10.03
C MET A 364 -0.25 0.64 9.47
N SER A 365 -0.39 1.92 9.12
CA SER A 365 0.66 2.73 8.47
C SER A 365 0.81 4.09 9.17
N PHE A 366 1.85 4.83 8.82
CA PHE A 366 2.04 6.20 9.33
C PHE A 366 1.15 7.26 8.66
N VAL A 367 0.49 6.91 7.54
CA VAL A 367 -0.36 7.82 6.74
C VAL A 367 -1.74 8.01 7.37
N CYS A 368 -1.98 7.45 8.55
CA CYS A 368 -3.22 7.56 9.28
C CYS A 368 -3.39 8.97 9.88
N THR A 369 -3.32 10.02 9.07
CA THR A 369 -3.63 11.39 9.48
C THR A 369 -5.09 11.69 9.15
N LYS A 370 -5.84 12.16 10.15
CA LYS A 370 -7.18 12.74 9.99
C LYS A 370 -7.15 14.19 9.49
N ILE A 371 -5.96 14.76 9.34
CA ILE A 371 -5.75 16.16 8.96
C ILE A 371 -5.78 16.21 7.44
N LYS A 372 -6.93 16.64 6.90
CA LYS A 372 -7.12 16.80 5.45
C LYS A 372 -6.12 17.80 4.87
N GLU A 373 -5.71 18.77 5.69
CA GLU A 373 -4.79 19.84 5.34
C GLU A 373 -3.38 19.32 5.01
N ASP A 374 -2.93 18.28 5.71
CA ASP A 374 -1.64 17.61 5.49
C ASP A 374 -1.65 16.70 4.26
N ASN A 375 -2.84 16.38 3.75
CA ASN A 375 -3.06 15.56 2.55
C ASN A 375 -3.43 16.40 1.32
N TYR A 376 -3.34 17.74 1.38
CA TYR A 376 -3.50 18.55 0.17
C TYR A 376 -2.35 18.27 -0.78
N MET A 377 -2.66 17.43 -1.77
CA MET A 377 -2.05 17.50 -3.08
C MET A 377 -2.14 18.95 -3.55
N MET A 378 -1.03 19.67 -3.54
CA MET A 378 -0.88 20.90 -4.31
C MET A 378 -0.95 20.51 -5.79
N GLN A 379 -2.15 20.27 -6.31
CA GLN A 379 -2.40 20.29 -7.74
C GLN A 379 -2.54 21.77 -8.11
N GLU A 380 -1.45 22.36 -8.60
CA GLU A 380 -1.54 23.48 -9.53
C GLU A 380 -1.91 22.98 -10.93
#